data_AF-A0A7W0TZR8-F1
#
_entry.id   AF-A0A7W0TZR8-F1
#
_cell.length_a   1.000
_cell.length_b   1.000
_cell.length_c   1.000
_cell.angle_alpha   90.00
_cell.angle_beta   90.00
_cell.angle_gamma   90.00
#
_symmetry.space_group_name_H-M   'P 1'
#
loop_
_entity.id
_entity.type
_entity.pdbx_description
1 polymer ?
#
loop_
_entity_poly.entity_id
_entity_poly.type
_entity_poly.pdbx_seq_one_letter_code
_entity_poly.pdbx_strand_id
1 'polypeptide(L)'
;MARPDRVEALIGFLAPTVADILRRLEGDEFTTGEFIEVMLSDPAAESAYREALTRWGEGERYAKMVVHGQVIPVALRQSGIVDWIGFAHGEDDEYAVPARWRLRRGG
;
A
#
# COMPACT_ATOMS: atom_id res chain seq x y z
N MET A 1 16.71 -4.26 12.06
CA MET A 1 15.89 -5.48 11.92
C MET A 1 14.45 -5.01 12.04
N ALA A 2 13.67 -5.10 10.95
CA ALA A 2 12.24 -4.82 11.02
C ALA A 2 11.61 -5.71 12.09
N ARG A 3 11.11 -5.11 13.17
CA ARG A 3 10.48 -5.87 14.25
C ARG A 3 9.09 -6.27 13.73
N PRO A 4 8.75 -7.57 13.61
CA PRO A 4 7.50 -8.04 13.00
C PRO A 4 6.26 -7.31 13.56
N ASP A 5 6.25 -7.10 14.88
CA ASP A 5 5.18 -6.38 15.60
C ASP A 5 4.95 -4.95 15.08
N ARG A 6 6.01 -4.25 14.66
CA ARG A 6 5.91 -2.88 14.15
C ARG A 6 5.28 -2.86 12.76
N VAL A 7 5.63 -3.84 11.92
CA VAL A 7 5.00 -3.97 10.59
C VAL A 7 3.53 -4.31 10.74
N GLU A 8 3.19 -5.25 11.63
CA GLU A 8 1.80 -5.65 11.87
C GLU A 8 0.95 -4.49 12.43
N ALA A 9 1.52 -3.70 13.35
CA ALA A 9 0.88 -2.47 13.83
C ALA A 9 0.65 -1.44 12.71
N LEU A 10 1.61 -1.27 11.80
CA LEU A 10 1.45 -0.37 10.65
C LEU A 10 0.43 -0.87 9.64
N ILE A 11 0.34 -2.19 9.43
CA ILE A 11 -0.70 -2.80 8.59
C ILE A 11 -2.07 -2.50 9.18
N GLY A 12 -2.27 -2.77 10.47
CA GLY A 12 -3.53 -2.46 11.16
C GLY A 12 -3.88 -0.96 11.11
N PHE A 13 -2.87 -0.10 11.25
CA PHE A 13 -3.05 1.36 11.15
C PHE A 13 -3.49 1.82 9.75
N LEU A 14 -2.87 1.31 8.67
CA LEU A 14 -3.20 1.71 7.30
C LEU A 14 -4.40 0.97 6.70
N ALA A 15 -4.77 -0.18 7.22
CA ALA A 15 -5.89 -1.00 6.72
C ALA A 15 -7.19 -0.22 6.45
N PRO A 16 -7.71 0.65 7.36
CA PRO A 16 -8.93 1.40 7.10
C PRO A 16 -8.77 2.38 5.93
N THR A 17 -7.63 3.09 5.85
CA THR A 17 -7.32 4.01 4.75
C THR A 17 -7.21 3.27 3.42
N VAL A 18 -6.51 2.14 3.41
CA VAL A 18 -6.39 1.29 2.21
C VAL A 18 -7.77 0.84 1.73
N ALA A 19 -8.62 0.37 2.63
CA ALA A 19 -9.95 -0.08 2.28
C ALA A 19 -10.88 1.06 1.80
N ASP A 20 -10.73 2.29 2.32
CA ASP A 20 -11.47 3.46 1.82
C ASP A 20 -11.08 3.78 0.36
N ILE A 21 -9.78 3.90 0.09
CA ILE A 21 -9.27 4.19 -1.25
C ILE A 21 -9.70 3.09 -2.24
N LEU A 22 -9.55 1.81 -1.89
CA LEU A 22 -9.94 0.70 -2.75
C LEU A 22 -11.41 0.74 -3.17
N ARG A 23 -12.32 1.19 -2.29
CA ARG A 23 -13.76 1.29 -2.61
C ARG A 23 -14.09 2.44 -3.56
N ARG A 24 -13.19 3.42 -3.68
CA ARG A 24 -13.34 4.62 -4.50
C ARG A 24 -12.56 4.56 -5.81
N LEU A 25 -11.68 3.57 -5.97
CA LEU A 25 -10.91 3.38 -7.19
C LEU A 25 -11.85 3.07 -8.36
N GLU A 26 -11.56 3.71 -9.48
CA GLU A 26 -12.15 3.41 -10.77
C GLU A 26 -11.18 2.54 -11.59
N GLY A 27 -11.71 1.67 -12.45
CA GLY A 27 -10.93 0.73 -13.24
C GLY A 27 -10.96 -0.70 -12.71
N ASP A 28 -10.17 -1.58 -13.32
CA ASP A 28 -10.14 -3.01 -12.99
C ASP A 28 -8.83 -3.46 -12.38
N GLU A 29 -7.72 -2.83 -12.77
CA GLU A 29 -6.38 -3.22 -12.37
C GLU A 29 -5.56 -1.98 -12.00
N PHE A 30 -4.61 -2.17 -11.10
CA PHE A 30 -3.67 -1.14 -10.71
C PHE A 30 -2.37 -1.77 -10.19
N THR A 31 -1.28 -1.00 -10.18
CA THR A 31 -0.02 -1.38 -9.54
C THR A 31 0.12 -0.78 -8.14
N THR A 32 1.01 -1.34 -7.33
CA THR A 32 1.27 -0.79 -5.98
C THR A 32 1.70 0.68 -6.05
N GLY A 33 2.47 1.07 -7.09
CA GLY A 33 2.85 2.45 -7.35
C GLY A 33 1.63 3.34 -7.61
N GLU A 34 0.78 2.98 -8.57
CA GLU A 34 -0.45 3.73 -8.88
C GLU A 34 -1.35 3.86 -7.64
N PHE A 35 -1.47 2.81 -6.83
CA PHE A 35 -2.22 2.86 -5.58
C PHE A 35 -1.64 3.88 -4.59
N ILE A 36 -0.32 3.92 -4.43
CA ILE A 36 0.37 4.89 -3.57
C ILE A 36 0.16 6.31 -4.11
N GLU A 37 0.24 6.53 -5.42
CA GLU A 37 -0.04 7.84 -6.03
C GLU A 37 -1.46 8.32 -5.70
N VAL A 38 -2.46 7.45 -5.80
CA VAL A 38 -3.83 7.76 -5.40
C VAL A 38 -3.89 8.12 -3.91
N MET A 39 -3.25 7.34 -3.04
CA MET A 39 -3.19 7.67 -1.61
C MET A 39 -2.55 9.04 -1.35
N LEU A 40 -1.51 9.41 -2.08
CA LEU A 40 -0.82 10.69 -1.92
C LEU A 40 -1.63 11.87 -2.48
N SER A 41 -2.57 11.62 -3.39
CA SER A 41 -3.48 12.64 -3.90
C SER A 41 -4.68 12.95 -3.00
N ASP A 42 -5.01 12.04 -2.06
CA ASP A 42 -6.09 12.21 -1.09
C ASP A 42 -5.52 12.77 0.23
N PRO A 43 -5.94 13.96 0.71
CA PRO A 43 -5.32 14.58 1.89
C PRO A 43 -5.39 13.74 3.17
N ALA A 44 -6.45 12.93 3.34
CA ALA A 44 -6.59 12.09 4.52
C ALA A 44 -5.69 10.87 4.42
N ALA A 45 -5.62 10.24 3.24
CA ALA A 45 -4.74 9.10 3.00
C ALA A 45 -3.26 9.50 3.00
N GLU A 46 -2.91 10.67 2.47
CA GLU A 46 -1.56 11.22 2.51
C GLU A 46 -1.11 11.45 3.96
N SER A 47 -1.97 12.03 4.79
CA SER A 47 -1.70 12.22 6.22
C SER A 47 -1.44 10.89 6.92
N ALA A 48 -2.28 9.87 6.68
CA ALA A 48 -2.09 8.53 7.22
C ALA A 48 -0.78 7.90 6.72
N TYR A 49 -0.45 8.04 5.43
CA TYR A 49 0.78 7.55 4.86
C TYR A 49 2.02 8.18 5.51
N ARG A 50 2.06 9.51 5.64
CA ARG A 50 3.16 10.22 6.31
C ARG A 50 3.30 9.80 7.77
N GLU A 51 2.18 9.62 8.46
CA GLU A 51 2.13 9.21 9.85
C GLU A 51 2.59 7.74 10.02
N ALA A 52 2.35 6.87 9.03
CA ALA A 52 2.94 5.54 8.99
C ALA A 52 4.48 5.57 8.84
N LEU A 53 5.01 6.47 8.00
CA LEU A 53 6.46 6.69 7.89
C LEU A 53 7.05 7.20 9.21
N THR A 54 6.39 8.16 9.87
CA THR A 54 6.81 8.67 11.18
C THR A 54 6.83 7.57 12.24
N ARG A 55 5.78 6.74 12.31
CA ARG A 55 5.69 5.63 13.26
C ARG A 55 6.71 4.52 13.01
N TRP A 56 7.23 4.38 11.80
CA TRP A 56 8.35 3.49 11.55
C TRP A 56 9.59 3.93 12.34
N GLY A 57 9.84 5.24 12.42
CA GLY A 57 10.84 5.85 13.30
C GLY A 57 12.30 5.71 12.85
N GLU A 58 12.58 5.01 11.75
CA GLU A 58 13.90 4.96 11.12
C GLU A 58 13.91 5.86 9.86
N GLY A 59 15.09 6.17 9.32
CA GLY A 59 15.27 7.14 8.23
C GLY A 59 14.30 6.95 7.06
N GLU A 60 13.87 8.08 6.47
CA GLU A 60 12.75 8.16 5.51
C GLU A 60 12.85 7.13 4.38
N ARG A 61 14.04 6.95 3.79
CA ARG A 61 14.26 5.97 2.71
C ARG A 61 13.92 4.55 3.15
N TYR A 62 14.33 4.15 4.35
CA TYR A 62 14.06 2.81 4.85
C TYR A 62 12.59 2.64 5.29
N ALA A 63 11.98 3.69 5.85
CA ALA A 63 10.55 3.72 6.13
C ALA A 63 9.73 3.49 4.85
N LYS A 64 10.08 4.19 3.76
CA LYS A 64 9.43 4.01 2.44
C LYS A 64 9.58 2.58 1.93
N MET A 65 10.78 2.01 1.97
CA MET A 65 11.01 0.61 1.56
C MET A 65 10.10 -0.37 2.31
N VAL A 66 9.93 -0.22 3.62
CA VAL A 66 9.08 -1.11 4.43
C VAL A 66 7.60 -0.86 4.17
N VAL A 67 7.18 0.42 4.12
CA VAL A 67 5.77 0.77 3.91
C VAL A 67 5.30 0.34 2.52
N HIS A 68 6.09 0.59 1.48
CA HIS A 68 5.77 0.23 0.11
C HIS A 68 5.94 -1.25 -0.17
N GLY A 69 7.03 -1.87 0.30
CA GLY A 69 7.36 -3.27 0.02
C GLY A 69 6.61 -4.29 0.85
N GLN A 70 6.09 -3.90 2.02
CA GLN A 70 5.51 -4.85 2.95
C GLN A 70 4.17 -4.39 3.51
N VAL A 71 4.09 -3.19 4.09
CA VAL A 71 2.87 -2.75 4.79
C VAL A 71 1.68 -2.62 3.83
N ILE A 72 1.81 -1.84 2.77
CA ILE A 72 0.74 -1.61 1.80
C ILE A 72 0.36 -2.91 1.07
N PRO A 73 1.31 -3.71 0.52
CA PRO A 73 0.96 -4.98 -0.12
C PRO A 73 0.25 -5.98 0.80
N VAL A 74 0.63 -6.05 2.07
CA VAL A 74 -0.05 -6.93 3.02
C VAL A 74 -1.44 -6.40 3.37
N ALA A 75 -1.59 -5.08 3.58
CA ALA A 75 -2.90 -4.46 3.80
C ALA A 75 -3.84 -4.68 2.59
N LEU A 76 -3.33 -4.55 1.36
CA LEU A 76 -4.07 -4.86 0.13
C LEU A 76 -4.57 -6.30 0.11
N ARG A 77 -3.69 -7.28 0.39
CA ARG A 77 -4.08 -8.71 0.47
C ARG A 77 -5.12 -8.97 1.55
N GLN A 78 -4.99 -8.34 2.70
CA GLN A 78 -5.90 -8.52 3.84
C GLN A 78 -7.24 -7.81 3.66
N SER A 79 -7.34 -6.83 2.75
CA SER A 79 -8.57 -6.07 2.51
C SER A 79 -9.73 -6.94 2.03
N GLY A 80 -9.44 -8.03 1.33
CA GLY A 80 -10.45 -8.87 0.66
C GLY A 80 -11.17 -8.18 -0.50
N ILE A 81 -10.75 -6.98 -0.92
CA ILE A 81 -11.34 -6.19 -2.01
C ILE A 81 -10.56 -6.35 -3.32
N VAL A 82 -9.31 -6.84 -3.26
CA VAL A 82 -8.45 -7.01 -4.43
C VAL A 82 -7.82 -8.40 -4.46
N ASP A 83 -7.49 -8.85 -5.67
CA ASP A 83 -6.68 -10.03 -5.93
C ASP A 83 -5.31 -9.64 -6.45
N TRP A 84 -4.27 -10.32 -5.96
CA TRP A 84 -2.93 -10.20 -6.52
C TRP A 84 -2.87 -11.00 -7.83
N ILE A 85 -2.51 -10.35 -8.94
CA ILE A 85 -2.52 -10.98 -10.27
C ILE A 85 -1.14 -11.17 -10.90
N GLY A 86 -0.08 -10.78 -10.20
CA GLY A 86 1.29 -11.02 -10.62
C GLY A 86 2.23 -9.85 -10.39
N PHE A 87 3.40 -9.95 -11.01
CA PHE A 87 4.37 -8.87 -11.04
C PHE A 87 4.15 -7.95 -12.25
N ALA A 88 4.22 -6.63 -12.04
CA ALA A 88 4.23 -5.58 -13.06
C ALA A 88 5.64 -5.45 -13.68
N HIS A 89 6.02 -6.39 -14.53
CA HIS A 89 7.33 -6.36 -15.19
C HIS A 89 7.46 -5.15 -16.14
N GLY A 90 8.55 -4.38 -16.00
CA GLY A 90 8.90 -3.28 -16.91
C GLY A 90 8.46 -1.88 -16.48
N GLU A 91 7.85 -1.73 -15.30
CA GLU A 91 7.58 -0.41 -14.70
C GLU A 91 8.78 0.05 -13.84
N ASP A 92 9.14 1.32 -13.97
CA ASP A 92 10.16 1.97 -13.14
C ASP A 92 9.57 2.17 -11.73
N ASP A 93 9.92 1.28 -10.80
CA ASP A 93 9.48 1.37 -9.42
C ASP A 93 10.66 1.77 -8.53
N GLU A 94 10.68 3.04 -8.10
CA GLU A 94 11.68 3.62 -7.19
C GLU A 94 11.80 2.84 -5.86
N TYR A 95 10.77 2.06 -5.51
CA TYR A 95 10.59 1.38 -4.24
C TYR A 95 10.62 -0.16 -4.35
N ALA A 96 10.85 -0.69 -5.56
CA ALA A 96 11.06 -2.10 -5.87
C ALA A 96 9.87 -3.03 -5.59
N VAL A 97 8.63 -2.61 -5.89
CA VAL A 97 7.42 -3.41 -5.64
C VAL A 97 6.51 -3.46 -6.88
N PRO A 98 6.94 -4.12 -7.97
CA PRO A 98 6.14 -4.26 -9.16
C PRO A 98 5.04 -5.29 -8.92
N ALA A 99 4.09 -5.07 -8.01
CA ALA A 99 2.94 -5.94 -7.81
C ALA A 99 1.73 -5.32 -8.50
N ARG A 100 1.03 -6.15 -9.28
CA ARG A 100 -0.22 -5.80 -9.95
C ARG A 100 -1.41 -6.45 -9.24
N TRP A 101 -2.48 -5.69 -9.15
CA TRP A 101 -3.68 -6.01 -8.42
C TRP A 101 -4.91 -5.86 -9.32
N ARG A 102 -5.94 -6.64 -9.05
CA ARG A 102 -7.25 -6.54 -9.68
C ARG A 102 -8.31 -6.29 -8.63
N LEU A 103 -9.19 -5.33 -8.86
CA LEU A 103 -10.36 -5.10 -8.00
C LEU A 103 -11.32 -6.29 -8.15
N ARG A 104 -11.76 -6.83 -7.01
CA ARG A 104 -12.85 -7.82 -6.99
C ARG A 104 -14.13 -7.08 -7.29
N ARG A 105 -14.69 -7.29 -8.48
CA ARG A 105 -16.07 -6.89 -8.73
C ARG A 105 -16.97 -7.76 -7.86
N GLY A 106 -17.79 -7.13 -7.04
CA GLY A 106 -18.74 -7.83 -6.17
C GLY A 106 -19.52 -8.86 -6.97
N GLY A 107 -19.42 -10.13 -6.56
CA GLY A 107 -20.29 -11.20 -7.03
C GLY A 107 -21.68 -11.08 -6.39
#